data_AF-A0A4Y2GPM9-F1
#
_entry.id   AF-A0A4Y2GPM9-F1
#
_cell.length_a   1.000
_cell.length_b   1.000
_cell.length_c   1.000
_cell.angle_alpha   90.00
_cell.angle_beta   90.00
_cell.angle_gamma   90.00
#
_symmetry.space_group_name_H-M   'P 1'
#
loop_
_entity.id
_entity.type
_entity.pdbx_description
1 polymer ?
#
loop_
_entity_poly.entity_id
_entity_poly.type
_entity_poly.pdbx_seq_one_letter_code
_entity_poly.pdbx_strand_id
1 'polypeptide(L)'
;MDDNARSHRVVVVEDYLESHGLERMEWQAQSPDLNPAEHLWDYLGRQVAALTPPPRSLDELEQGSLRVWSSIPISVSDNLIGRMESRCRQCIQVRGGHIPY
;
A
#
# COMPACT_ATOMS: atom_id res chain seq x y z
N MET A 1 -1.03 -7.77 -6.84
CA MET A 1 -0.06 -6.66 -7.02
C MET A 1 0.95 -6.79 -5.90
N ASP A 2 2.25 -6.72 -6.22
CA ASP A 2 3.34 -6.56 -5.26
C ASP A 2 4.37 -5.56 -5.84
N ASP A 3 5.40 -5.22 -5.07
CA ASP A 3 6.40 -4.20 -5.40
C ASP A 3 7.67 -4.75 -6.09
N ASN A 4 7.67 -6.03 -6.49
CA ASN A 4 8.83 -6.75 -7.01
C ASN A 4 10.03 -6.87 -6.05
N ALA A 5 9.85 -6.72 -4.72
CA ALA A 5 10.91 -7.03 -3.78
C ALA A 5 11.48 -8.44 -4.01
N ARG A 6 12.78 -8.66 -3.76
CA ARG A 6 13.41 -9.96 -4.06
C ARG A 6 12.73 -11.13 -3.34
N SER A 7 12.23 -10.90 -2.12
CA SER A 7 11.45 -11.87 -1.35
C SER A 7 10.12 -12.24 -2.00
N HIS A 8 9.54 -11.40 -2.85
CA HIS A 8 8.33 -11.70 -3.62
C HIS A 8 8.60 -12.49 -4.90
N ARG A 9 9.88 -12.62 -5.29
CA ARG A 9 10.33 -13.25 -6.55
C ARG A 9 11.07 -14.56 -6.35
N VAL A 10 11.15 -15.05 -5.12
CA VAL A 10 11.74 -16.37 -4.82
C VAL A 10 10.81 -17.48 -5.29
N VAL A 11 11.38 -18.61 -5.69
CA VAL A 11 10.64 -19.77 -6.25
C VAL A 11 9.50 -20.22 -5.33
N VAL A 12 9.73 -20.28 -4.02
CA VAL A 12 8.69 -20.69 -3.06
C VAL A 12 7.45 -19.77 -3.07
N VAL A 13 7.62 -18.49 -3.38
CA VAL A 13 6.49 -17.56 -3.50
C VAL A 13 5.80 -17.74 -4.86
N GLU A 14 6.56 -17.94 -5.94
CA GLU A 14 5.99 -18.25 -7.27
C GLU A 14 5.13 -19.53 -7.23
N ASP A 15 5.68 -20.61 -6.69
CA ASP A 15 4.99 -21.90 -6.56
C ASP A 15 3.70 -21.76 -5.72
N TYR A 16 3.75 -20.92 -4.67
CA TYR A 16 2.58 -20.63 -3.85
C TYR A 16 1.50 -19.90 -4.64
N LEU A 17 1.86 -18.85 -5.40
CA LEU A 17 0.90 -18.11 -6.21
C LEU A 17 0.27 -19.01 -7.29
N GLU A 18 1.09 -19.80 -7.98
CA GLU A 18 0.62 -20.73 -9.02
C GLU A 18 -0.32 -21.80 -8.45
N SER A 19 0.05 -22.45 -7.34
CA SER A 19 -0.78 -23.48 -6.70
C SER A 19 -2.13 -22.96 -6.18
N HIS A 20 -2.24 -21.65 -5.90
CA HIS A 20 -3.47 -21.01 -5.47
C HIS A 20 -4.22 -20.29 -6.61
N GLY A 21 -3.73 -20.41 -7.85
CA GLY A 21 -4.34 -19.75 -9.02
C GLY A 21 -4.30 -18.22 -8.95
N LEU A 22 -3.33 -17.65 -8.22
CA LEU A 22 -3.18 -16.21 -8.07
C LEU A 22 -2.27 -15.67 -9.17
N GLU A 23 -2.83 -14.86 -10.06
CA GLU A 23 -2.05 -14.18 -11.07
C GLU A 23 -1.36 -12.93 -10.51
N ARG A 24 -0.05 -12.82 -10.76
CA ARG A 24 0.68 -11.62 -10.43
C ARG A 24 0.53 -10.58 -11.55
N MET A 25 0.10 -9.39 -11.15
CA MET A 25 0.11 -8.22 -12.02
C MET A 25 1.54 -7.71 -12.23
N GLU A 26 1.90 -7.38 -13.47
CA GLU A 26 3.18 -6.71 -13.76
C GLU A 26 3.28 -5.37 -13.03
N TRP A 27 4.46 -5.10 -12.47
CA TRP A 27 4.71 -3.90 -11.68
C TRP A 27 6.03 -3.25 -12.09
N GLN A 28 6.07 -1.92 -12.10
CA GLN A 28 7.29 -1.17 -12.40
C GLN A 28 8.14 -1.02 -11.13
N ALA A 29 9.46 -1.11 -11.29
CA ALA A 29 10.37 -0.88 -10.17
C ALA A 29 10.33 0.60 -9.74
N GLN A 30 10.47 0.85 -8.43
CA GLN A 30 10.55 2.20 -7.85
C GLN A 30 9.30 3.08 -8.09
N SER A 31 8.11 2.48 -8.16
CA SER A 31 6.83 3.20 -8.33
C SER A 31 5.94 3.12 -7.07
N PRO A 32 6.39 3.63 -5.91
CA PRO A 32 5.57 3.61 -4.69
C PRO A 32 4.36 4.55 -4.81
N ASP A 33 4.48 5.59 -5.64
CA ASP A 33 3.42 6.51 -6.06
C ASP A 33 2.32 5.84 -6.87
N LEU A 34 2.51 4.63 -7.38
CA LEU A 34 1.45 3.85 -8.01
C LEU A 34 0.84 2.82 -7.06
N ASN A 35 1.42 2.54 -5.90
CA ASN A 35 0.95 1.48 -5.01
C ASN A 35 -0.12 1.99 -4.03
N PRO A 36 -1.40 1.56 -4.13
CA PRO A 36 -2.44 1.97 -3.18
C PRO A 36 -2.12 1.61 -1.73
N ALA A 37 -1.36 0.54 -1.49
CA ALA A 37 -0.99 0.13 -0.14
C ALA A 37 -0.11 1.17 0.56
N GLU A 38 0.81 1.81 -0.17
CA GLU A 38 1.65 2.89 0.38
C GLU A 38 0.80 4.08 0.85
N HIS A 39 -0.23 4.42 0.07
CA HIS A 39 -1.16 5.50 0.42
C HIS A 39 -2.01 5.15 1.65
N LEU A 40 -2.42 3.89 1.77
CA LEU A 40 -3.17 3.40 2.94
C LEU A 40 -2.28 3.38 4.20
N TRP A 41 -1.01 3.00 4.07
CA TRP A 41 -0.04 3.04 5.16
C TRP A 41 0.25 4.47 5.63
N ASP A 42 0.42 5.43 4.71
CA ASP A 42 0.55 6.86 5.06
C ASP A 42 -0.71 7.38 5.78
N TYR A 43 -1.90 7.03 5.28
CA TYR A 43 -3.15 7.39 5.95
C TYR A 43 -3.21 6.80 7.37
N LEU A 44 -2.94 5.51 7.55
CA LEU A 44 -2.90 4.86 8.85
C LEU A 44 -1.89 5.54 9.79
N GLY A 45 -0.66 5.78 9.31
CA GLY A 45 0.40 6.41 10.09
C GLY A 45 0.01 7.80 10.60
N ARG A 46 -0.63 8.62 9.76
CA ARG A 46 -1.16 9.94 10.17
C ARG A 46 -2.24 9.83 11.24
N GLN A 47 -3.16 8.88 11.09
CA GLN A 47 -4.22 8.67 12.09
C GLN A 47 -3.65 8.18 13.43
N VAL A 48 -2.65 7.28 13.41
CA VAL A 48 -1.97 6.81 14.62
C VAL A 48 -1.19 7.93 15.29
N ALA A 49 -0.49 8.77 14.53
CA ALA A 49 0.24 9.93 15.05
C ALA A 49 -0.68 11.00 15.67
N ALA A 50 -1.93 11.08 15.20
CA ALA A 50 -2.94 12.02 15.71
C ALA A 50 -3.65 11.52 16.98
N LEU A 51 -3.38 10.29 17.46
CA LEU A 51 -3.91 9.79 18.72
C LEU A 51 -3.51 10.70 19.89
N THR A 52 -4.37 10.81 20.89
CA THR A 52 -4.14 11.64 22.08
C THR A 52 -4.27 10.80 23.36
N PRO A 53 -3.18 10.60 24.12
CA PRO A 53 -1.80 10.96 23.79
C PRO A 53 -1.28 10.14 22.60
N PRO A 54 -0.26 10.63 21.87
CA PRO A 54 0.40 9.83 20.85
C PRO A 54 1.10 8.64 21.51
N PRO A 55 1.23 7.48 20.82
CA PRO A 55 1.91 6.31 21.37
C PRO A 55 3.36 6.61 21.78
N ARG A 56 3.75 6.14 22.96
CA ARG A 56 5.10 6.33 23.55
C ARG A 56 5.85 5.03 23.80
N SER A 57 5.20 3.90 23.58
CA SER A 57 5.78 2.56 23.66
C SER A 57 5.42 1.73 22.42
N LEU A 58 6.11 0.61 22.22
CA LEU A 58 5.79 -0.34 21.15
C LEU A 58 4.39 -0.94 21.36
N ASP A 59 4.03 -1.28 22.59
CA ASP A 59 2.71 -1.83 22.92
C ASP A 59 1.58 -0.83 22.62
N GLU A 60 1.78 0.45 22.96
CA GLU A 60 0.83 1.53 22.65
C GLU A 60 0.73 1.75 21.13
N LEU A 61 1.85 1.63 20.40
CA LEU A 61 1.87 1.79 18.95
C LEU A 61 1.13 0.63 18.27
N GLU A 62 1.34 -0.61 18.71
CA GLU A 62 0.66 -1.79 18.19
C GLU A 62 -0.85 -1.69 18.43
N GLN A 63 -1.27 -1.46 19.68
CA GLN A 63 -2.69 -1.33 20.03
C GLN A 63 -3.35 -0.14 19.32
N GLY A 64 -2.63 0.99 19.23
CA GLY A 64 -3.06 2.17 18.49
C GLY A 64 -3.27 1.87 17.01
N SER A 65 -2.33 1.18 16.38
CA SER A 65 -2.39 0.80 14.96
C SER A 65 -3.54 -0.15 14.67
N LEU A 66 -3.74 -1.19 15.49
CA LEU A 66 -4.85 -2.14 15.33
C LEU A 66 -6.22 -1.47 15.48
N ARG A 67 -6.36 -0.58 16.47
CA ARG A 67 -7.59 0.19 16.68
C ARG A 67 -7.88 1.11 15.50
N VAL A 68 -6.88 1.88 15.06
CA VAL A 68 -7.06 2.79 13.93
C VAL A 68 -7.38 2.00 12.67
N TRP A 69 -6.63 0.94 12.36
CA TRP A 69 -6.86 0.07 11.22
C TRP A 69 -8.30 -0.44 11.17
N SER A 70 -8.82 -0.94 12.30
CA SER A 70 -10.19 -1.43 12.41
C SER A 70 -11.26 -0.34 12.23
N SER A 71 -10.88 0.93 12.37
CA SER A 71 -11.77 2.08 12.19
C SER A 71 -11.68 2.72 10.80
N ILE A 72 -10.71 2.33 9.97
CA ILE A 72 -10.57 2.88 8.61
C ILE A 72 -11.80 2.45 7.79
N PRO A 73 -12.59 3.40 7.26
CA PRO A 73 -13.70 3.06 6.38
C PRO A 73 -13.19 2.39 5.11
N ILE A 74 -13.88 1.34 4.65
CA ILE A 74 -13.57 0.68 3.37
C ILE A 74 -13.56 1.66 2.20
N SER A 75 -14.36 2.73 2.27
CA SER A 75 -14.37 3.79 1.26
C SER A 75 -13.01 4.49 1.09
N VAL A 76 -12.13 4.48 2.09
CA VAL A 76 -10.75 4.97 1.93
C VAL A 76 -10.02 4.10 0.91
N SER A 77 -10.05 2.77 1.09
CA SER A 77 -9.45 1.81 0.16
C SER A 77 -10.11 1.88 -1.23
N ASP A 78 -11.44 1.96 -1.30
CA ASP A 78 -12.16 2.06 -2.57
C ASP A 78 -11.78 3.32 -3.34
N ASN A 79 -11.63 4.45 -2.65
CA ASN A 79 -11.19 5.70 -3.27
C ASN A 79 -9.75 5.62 -3.79
N LEU A 80 -8.85 4.94 -3.08
CA LEU A 80 -7.48 4.74 -3.53
C LEU A 80 -7.43 3.87 -4.78
N ILE A 81 -8.17 2.75 -4.78
CA ILE A 81 -8.29 1.85 -5.94
C ILE A 81 -8.93 2.59 -7.12
N GLY A 82 -10.04 3.30 -6.89
CA GLY A 82 -10.76 4.04 -7.94
C GLY A 82 -9.94 5.14 -8.60
N ARG A 83 -8.90 5.67 -7.92
CA ARG A 83 -8.00 6.70 -8.48
C ARG A 83 -6.86 6.12 -9.31
N MET A 84 -6.64 4.81 -9.30
CA MET A 84 -5.49 4.18 -9.96
C MET A 84 -5.40 4.51 -11.44
N GLU A 85 -6.53 4.52 -12.15
CA GLU A 85 -6.54 4.88 -13.57
C GLU A 85 -6.00 6.31 -13.79
N SER A 86 -6.41 7.26 -12.95
CA SER A 86 -5.92 8.64 -13.02
C SER A 86 -4.42 8.75 -12.69
N ARG A 87 -3.94 7.99 -11.69
CA ARG A 87 -2.52 7.94 -11.32
C ARG A 87 -1.66 7.36 -12.45
N CYS A 88 -2.10 6.25 -13.06
CA CYS A 88 -1.45 5.68 -14.23
C CYS A 88 -1.38 6.69 -15.39
N ARG A 89 -2.47 7.43 -15.66
CA ARG A 89 -2.45 8.49 -16.70
C ARG A 89 -1.44 9.59 -16.38
N GLN A 90 -1.33 10.03 -15.12
CA GLN A 90 -0.34 11.02 -14.71
C GLN A 90 1.09 10.51 -14.91
N CYS A 91 1.37 9.26 -14.50
CA CYS A 91 2.67 8.62 -14.70
C CYS A 91 3.05 8.56 -16.19
N ILE A 92 2.09 8.20 -17.05
CA ILE A 92 2.29 8.22 -18.52
C ILE A 92 2.59 9.64 -19.03
N GLN A 93 1.89 10.66 -18.55
CA GLN A 93 2.11 12.06 -18.95
C GLN A 93 3.52 12.56 -18.58
N VAL A 94 4.04 12.13 -17.42
CA VAL A 94 5.42 12.43 -17.00
C VAL A 94 6.44 11.40 -17.48
N ARG A 95 6.05 10.52 -18.43
CA ARG A 95 6.90 9.51 -19.08
C ARG A 95 7.59 8.55 -18.09
N GLY A 96 6.85 8.08 -17.08
CA GLY A 96 7.38 7.20 -16.04
C GLY A 96 8.12 7.93 -14.91
N GLY A 97 8.12 9.26 -14.92
CA GLY A 97 8.61 10.07 -13.80
C GLY A 97 7.69 10.01 -12.58
N HIS A 98 8.19 10.55 -11.46
CA HIS A 98 7.47 10.62 -10.19
C HIS A 98 6.17 11.44 -10.29
N ILE A 99 5.07 10.92 -9.73
CA ILE A 99 3.83 11.66 -9.53
C ILE A 99 3.61 12.01 -8.05
N PRO A 100 2.94 13.14 -7.72
CA PRO A 100 2.67 13.49 -6.33
C PRO A 100 1.84 12.44 -5.58
N TYR A 101 2.11 12.29 -4.28
CA TYR A 101 1.32 11.47 -3.35
C TYR A 101 -0.07 12.06 -3.10
#